data_AF-A0A0D6L9U1-F1
#
_entry.id   AF-A0A0D6L9U1-F1
#
_cell.length_a   1.000
_cell.length_b   1.000
_cell.length_c   1.000
_cell.angle_alpha   90.00
_cell.angle_beta   90.00
_cell.angle_gamma   90.00
#
_symmetry.space_group_name_H-M   'P 1'
#
loop_
_entity.id
_entity.type
_entity.pdbx_description
1 polymer ?
#
loop_
_entity_poly.entity_id
_entity_poly.type
_entity_poly.pdbx_seq_one_letter_code
_entity_poly.pdbx_strand_id
1 'polypeptide(L)'
;MSEETPNVFLFYPNLIGYALSAILDAFDGWAARTYNQSSRFGAMLDQLTDRCGTMALCMALCRFYPAWMFWLQMSTVVDIASHWLHLHATDLTHADSHKKSDNPILHLYYTNRTFLGFMCAGNEAFYQILYLRAFYPGPSIFGAHLLSYFAALAFPIALVKSLISLVHLVTASQTIVKYDTDAILAKRHQTAKND
;
A
#
# COMPACT_ATOMS: atom_id res chain seq x y z
N MET A 1 29.44 23.78 -10.21
CA MET A 1 28.44 22.72 -9.93
C MET A 1 29.02 21.93 -8.78
N SER A 2 28.69 22.31 -7.54
CA SER A 2 29.18 21.59 -6.36
C SER A 2 28.63 20.18 -6.44
N GLU A 3 29.51 19.18 -6.44
CA GLU A 3 29.12 17.81 -6.10
C GLU A 3 28.53 17.89 -4.69
N GLU A 4 27.20 17.98 -4.58
CA GLU A 4 26.52 17.67 -3.33
C GLU A 4 26.81 16.20 -3.08
N THR A 5 27.76 15.93 -2.20
CA THR A 5 28.03 14.59 -1.71
C THR A 5 26.69 14.01 -1.26
N PRO A 6 26.32 12.79 -1.72
CA PRO A 6 25.08 12.17 -1.30
C PRO A 6 25.08 12.18 0.22
N ASN A 7 23.99 12.70 0.83
CA ASN A 7 23.89 12.80 2.28
C ASN A 7 24.01 11.39 2.88
N VAL A 8 25.24 11.00 3.25
CA VAL A 8 25.63 9.63 3.66
C VAL A 8 24.76 9.16 4.82
N PHE A 9 24.37 10.10 5.69
CA PHE A 9 23.46 9.90 6.82
C PHE A 9 22.04 9.51 6.43
N LEU A 10 21.56 9.88 5.24
CA LEU A 10 20.26 9.47 4.73
C LEU A 10 20.38 8.23 3.85
N PHE A 11 21.43 8.11 3.04
CA PHE A 11 21.51 7.05 2.03
C PHE A 11 21.67 5.65 2.62
N TYR A 12 22.74 5.38 3.37
CA TYR A 12 23.05 4.03 3.85
C TYR A 12 22.05 3.52 4.91
N PRO A 13 21.65 4.32 5.92
CA PRO A 13 20.72 3.84 6.93
C PRO A 13 19.33 3.54 6.37
N ASN A 14 18.82 4.35 5.43
CA ASN A 14 17.54 4.06 4.79
C ASN A 14 17.62 2.81 3.91
N LEU A 15 18.68 2.65 3.10
CA LEU A 15 18.81 1.47 2.24
C LEU A 15 18.87 0.17 3.07
N ILE A 16 19.70 0.14 4.12
CA ILE A 16 19.85 -1.01 5.00
C ILE A 16 18.57 -1.24 5.80
N GLY A 17 17.99 -0.18 6.37
CA GLY A 17 16.78 -0.26 7.17
C GLY A 17 15.58 -0.77 6.37
N TYR A 18 15.40 -0.28 5.13
CA TYR A 18 14.31 -0.73 4.27
C TYR A 18 14.49 -2.18 3.80
N ALA A 19 15.72 -2.56 3.45
CA ALA A 19 16.02 -3.94 3.07
C ALA A 19 15.78 -4.90 4.24
N LEU A 20 16.20 -4.52 5.45
CA LEU A 20 15.95 -5.29 6.66
C LEU A 20 14.44 -5.38 6.95
N SER A 21 13.71 -4.26 6.81
CA SER A 21 12.25 -4.23 6.99
C SER A 21 11.54 -5.23 6.08
N ALA A 22 11.88 -5.25 4.78
CA ALA A 22 11.27 -6.17 3.83
C ALA A 22 11.58 -7.65 4.12
N ILE A 23 12.76 -7.95 4.68
CA ILE A 23 13.12 -9.30 5.11
C ILE A 23 12.32 -9.71 6.35
N LEU A 24 12.18 -8.78 7.32
CA LEU A 24 11.45 -9.02 8.56
C LEU A 24 9.95 -9.22 8.33
N ASP A 25 9.36 -8.45 7.42
CA ASP A 25 7.97 -8.58 6.96
C ASP A 25 7.69 -9.98 6.37
N ALA A 26 8.56 -10.44 5.46
CA ALA A 26 8.43 -11.80 4.93
C ALA A 26 8.60 -12.89 6.01
N PHE A 27 9.44 -12.64 7.01
CA PHE A 27 9.75 -13.59 8.07
C PHE A 27 8.63 -13.71 9.11
N ASP A 28 7.98 -12.61 9.51
CA ASP A 28 6.94 -12.66 10.54
C ASP A 28 5.72 -13.47 10.09
N GLY A 29 5.28 -13.31 8.84
CA GLY A 29 4.17 -14.04 8.25
C GLY A 29 4.51 -15.51 8.01
N TRP A 30 5.76 -15.80 7.67
CA TRP A 30 6.25 -17.19 7.60
C TRP A 30 6.27 -17.86 8.98
N ALA A 31 6.80 -17.17 10.00
CA ALA A 31 6.88 -17.69 11.36
C ALA A 31 5.47 -17.90 11.94
N ALA A 32 4.57 -16.92 11.81
CA ALA A 32 3.20 -17.00 12.32
C ALA A 32 2.40 -18.17 11.71
N ARG A 33 2.64 -18.50 10.43
CA ARG A 33 2.03 -19.66 9.76
C ARG A 33 2.66 -20.98 10.19
N THR A 34 3.99 -21.03 10.28
CA THR A 34 4.74 -22.23 10.69
C THR A 34 4.40 -22.65 12.12
N TYR A 35 4.29 -21.69 13.04
CA TYR A 35 3.97 -21.93 14.44
C TYR A 35 2.46 -21.94 14.75
N ASN A 36 1.60 -21.80 13.74
CA ASN A 36 0.14 -21.71 13.89
C ASN A 36 -0.31 -20.63 14.92
N GLN A 37 0.42 -19.52 14.96
CA GLN A 37 0.22 -18.37 15.86
C GLN A 37 -0.27 -17.13 15.09
N SER A 38 -0.97 -17.35 13.98
CA SER A 38 -1.57 -16.25 13.21
C SER A 38 -2.67 -15.58 14.02
N SER A 39 -2.53 -14.28 14.26
CA SER A 39 -3.48 -13.49 15.03
C SER A 39 -4.02 -12.33 14.20
N ARG A 40 -5.24 -11.90 14.53
CA ARG A 40 -5.86 -10.75 13.86
C ARG A 40 -5.09 -9.46 14.12
N PHE A 41 -4.62 -9.26 15.35
CA PHE A 41 -3.79 -8.10 15.70
C PHE A 41 -2.49 -8.10 14.90
N GLY A 42 -1.82 -9.26 14.77
CA GLY A 42 -0.60 -9.39 13.98
C GLY A 42 -0.81 -9.01 12.52
N ALA A 43 -1.86 -9.54 11.88
CA ALA A 43 -2.19 -9.20 10.49
C ALA A 43 -2.55 -7.71 10.30
N MET A 44 -3.20 -7.09 11.29
CA MET A 44 -3.47 -5.64 11.26
C MET A 44 -2.19 -4.80 11.43
N LEU A 45 -1.30 -5.26 12.30
CA LEU A 45 -0.04 -4.57 12.59
C LEU A 45 0.89 -4.62 11.38
N ASP A 46 1.07 -5.80 10.78
CA ASP A 46 1.80 -6.06 9.53
C ASP A 46 1.41 -5.08 8.42
N GLN A 47 0.11 -5.06 8.09
CA GLN A 47 -0.43 -4.15 7.10
C GLN A 47 -0.21 -2.67 7.46
N LEU A 48 -0.32 -2.29 8.73
CA LEU A 48 -0.11 -0.90 9.17
C LEU A 48 1.37 -0.48 9.08
N THR A 49 2.29 -1.36 9.49
CA THR A 49 3.74 -1.08 9.44
C THR A 49 4.23 -0.92 8.01
N ASP A 50 3.72 -1.74 7.08
CA ASP A 50 3.93 -1.59 5.64
C ASP A 50 3.59 -0.19 5.16
N ARG A 51 2.37 0.28 5.45
CA ARG A 51 1.91 1.60 5.00
C ARG A 51 2.74 2.73 5.60
N CYS A 52 3.09 2.62 6.88
CA CYS A 52 3.95 3.57 7.55
C CYS A 52 5.35 3.62 6.90
N GLY A 53 5.91 2.47 6.52
CA GLY A 53 7.17 2.37 5.78
C GLY A 53 7.13 3.09 4.44
N THR A 54 6.14 2.76 3.60
CA THR A 54 5.96 3.41 2.29
C THR A 54 5.69 4.91 2.43
N MET A 55 4.92 5.32 3.43
CA MET A 55 4.65 6.74 3.71
C MET A 55 5.93 7.49 4.09
N ALA A 56 6.74 6.96 5.00
CA ALA A 56 8.00 7.58 5.40
C ALA A 56 8.94 7.76 4.20
N LEU A 57 9.01 6.75 3.32
CA LEU A 57 9.74 6.84 2.06
C LEU A 57 9.18 7.93 1.14
N CYS A 58 7.86 7.99 0.95
CA CYS A 58 7.21 9.02 0.13
C CYS A 58 7.42 10.43 0.68
N MET A 59 7.47 10.62 2.00
CA MET A 59 7.80 11.90 2.63
C MET A 59 9.23 12.35 2.29
N ALA A 60 10.21 11.43 2.31
CA ALA A 60 11.56 11.73 1.85
C ALA A 60 11.59 12.09 0.36
N LEU A 61 10.83 11.37 -0.47
CA LEU A 61 10.70 11.68 -1.90
C LEU A 61 10.07 13.06 -2.17
N CYS A 62 9.12 13.51 -1.35
CA CYS A 62 8.56 14.86 -1.45
C CYS A 62 9.63 15.95 -1.26
N ARG A 63 10.64 15.68 -0.42
CA ARG A 63 11.79 16.59 -0.23
C ARG A 63 12.75 16.59 -1.42
N PHE A 64 12.94 15.46 -2.09
CA PHE A 64 13.83 15.34 -3.24
C PHE A 64 13.19 15.79 -4.55
N TYR A 65 11.88 15.60 -4.70
CA TYR A 65 11.11 15.88 -5.92
C TYR A 65 9.92 16.82 -5.63
N PRO A 66 10.16 18.09 -5.23
CA PRO A 66 9.10 18.99 -4.79
C PRO A 66 8.04 19.27 -5.88
N ALA A 67 8.43 19.25 -7.17
CA ALA A 67 7.51 19.41 -8.29
C ALA A 67 6.45 18.28 -8.38
N TRP A 68 6.73 17.11 -7.81
CA TRP A 68 5.86 15.93 -7.83
C TRP A 68 5.19 15.67 -6.47
N MET A 69 5.41 16.56 -5.49
CA MET A 69 4.95 16.41 -4.11
C MET A 69 3.45 16.10 -4.01
N PHE A 70 2.62 16.85 -4.76
CA PHE A 70 1.18 16.63 -4.76
C PHE A 70 0.81 15.19 -5.12
N TRP A 71 1.40 14.64 -6.17
CA TRP A 71 1.10 13.28 -6.63
C TRP A 71 1.59 12.21 -5.66
N LEU A 72 2.78 12.40 -5.07
CA LEU A 72 3.31 11.51 -4.03
C LEU A 72 2.40 11.50 -2.80
N GLN A 73 1.98 12.68 -2.32
CA GLN A 73 1.04 12.82 -1.20
C GLN A 73 -0.30 12.16 -1.50
N MET A 74 -0.88 12.42 -2.69
CA MET A 74 -2.14 11.82 -3.09
C MET A 74 -2.06 10.30 -3.14
N SER A 75 -0.96 9.74 -3.66
CA SER A 75 -0.78 8.28 -3.68
C SER A 75 -0.75 7.69 -2.27
N THR A 76 -0.04 8.31 -1.33
CA THR A 76 0.01 7.85 0.06
C THR A 76 -1.33 7.99 0.78
N VAL A 77 -2.03 9.12 0.59
CA VAL A 77 -3.35 9.36 1.20
C VAL A 77 -4.37 8.34 0.73
N VAL A 78 -4.42 8.09 -0.59
CA VAL A 78 -5.33 7.09 -1.17
C VAL A 78 -5.02 5.71 -0.63
N ASP A 79 -3.74 5.33 -0.57
CA ASP A 79 -3.34 4.00 -0.11
C ASP A 79 -3.70 3.77 1.38
N ILE A 80 -3.44 4.74 2.26
CA ILE A 80 -3.81 4.64 3.67
C ILE A 80 -5.34 4.61 3.83
N ALA A 81 -6.06 5.53 3.18
CA ALA A 81 -7.52 5.63 3.31
C ALA A 81 -8.22 4.38 2.81
N SER A 82 -7.79 3.83 1.67
CA SER A 82 -8.39 2.62 1.09
C SER A 82 -8.21 1.40 1.98
N HIS A 83 -7.00 1.21 2.52
CA HIS A 83 -6.67 0.07 3.37
C HIS A 83 -7.35 0.18 4.74
N TRP A 84 -7.42 1.39 5.32
CA TRP A 84 -8.12 1.66 6.56
C TRP A 84 -9.62 1.33 6.48
N LEU A 85 -10.32 1.87 5.46
CA LEU A 85 -11.74 1.59 5.28
C LEU A 85 -12.01 0.14 4.94
N HIS A 86 -11.14 -0.51 4.16
CA HIS A 86 -11.30 -1.93 3.89
C HIS A 86 -11.12 -2.79 5.13
N LEU A 87 -10.14 -2.48 5.97
CA LEU A 87 -9.93 -3.20 7.21
C LEU A 87 -11.17 -3.12 8.11
N HIS A 88 -11.75 -1.92 8.23
CA HIS A 88 -13.02 -1.73 8.94
C HIS A 88 -14.20 -2.49 8.30
N ALA A 89 -14.32 -2.46 6.97
CA ALA A 89 -15.39 -3.16 6.27
C ALA A 89 -15.31 -4.68 6.49
N THR A 90 -14.11 -5.26 6.39
CA THR A 90 -13.86 -6.69 6.61
C THR A 90 -14.14 -7.07 8.07
N ASP A 91 -13.76 -6.21 9.02
CA ASP A 91 -14.06 -6.42 10.43
C ASP A 91 -15.56 -6.42 10.73
N LEU A 92 -16.28 -5.37 10.32
CA LEU A 92 -17.72 -5.19 10.58
C LEU A 92 -18.56 -6.32 9.98
N THR A 93 -18.17 -6.82 8.80
CA THR A 93 -18.92 -7.84 8.09
C THR A 93 -18.57 -9.26 8.51
N HIS A 94 -17.49 -9.45 9.29
CA HIS A 94 -16.87 -10.75 9.55
C HIS A 94 -16.68 -11.60 8.27
N ALA A 95 -16.60 -10.95 7.11
CA ALA A 95 -16.43 -11.63 5.86
C ALA A 95 -14.99 -12.16 5.83
N ASP A 96 -14.83 -13.49 5.79
CA ASP A 96 -13.55 -14.08 5.43
C ASP A 96 -13.07 -13.41 4.15
N SER A 97 -11.78 -13.06 4.08
CA SER A 97 -11.13 -12.36 2.95
C SER A 97 -11.35 -12.99 1.56
N HIS A 98 -11.91 -14.21 1.52
CA HIS A 98 -12.30 -14.96 0.33
C HIS A 98 -13.76 -14.81 -0.11
N LYS A 99 -14.64 -14.14 0.64
CA LYS A 99 -16.04 -13.88 0.26
C LYS A 99 -16.31 -12.40 0.03
N LYS A 100 -16.55 -12.07 -1.25
CA LYS A 100 -17.38 -10.96 -1.77
C LYS A 100 -16.70 -9.59 -1.95
N SER A 101 -16.17 -9.40 -3.16
CA SER A 101 -16.40 -8.17 -3.92
C SER A 101 -17.06 -8.55 -5.25
N ASP A 102 -18.20 -7.94 -5.59
CA ASP A 102 -18.83 -8.12 -6.91
C ASP A 102 -18.00 -7.49 -8.05
N ASN A 103 -16.94 -6.75 -7.71
CA ASN A 103 -16.05 -6.13 -8.67
C ASN A 103 -15.00 -7.14 -9.19
N PRO A 104 -14.96 -7.43 -10.51
CA PRO A 104 -14.05 -8.43 -11.08
C PRO A 104 -12.56 -8.05 -10.94
N ILE A 105 -12.24 -6.77 -10.86
CA ILE A 105 -10.86 -6.27 -10.70
C ILE A 105 -10.35 -6.58 -9.29
N LEU A 106 -11.16 -6.29 -8.27
CA LEU A 106 -10.83 -6.64 -6.89
C LEU A 106 -10.77 -8.15 -6.70
N HIS A 107 -11.69 -8.89 -7.32
CA HIS A 107 -11.67 -10.35 -7.26
C HIS A 107 -10.35 -10.92 -7.82
N LEU A 108 -9.88 -10.45 -8.98
CA LEU A 108 -8.58 -10.87 -9.52
C LEU A 108 -7.42 -10.46 -8.60
N TYR A 109 -7.46 -9.25 -8.05
CA TYR A 109 -6.43 -8.70 -7.16
C TYR A 109 -6.28 -9.52 -5.88
N TYR A 110 -7.38 -9.99 -5.28
CA TYR A 110 -7.35 -10.78 -4.03
C TYR A 110 -7.31 -12.30 -4.24
N THR A 111 -7.74 -12.81 -5.40
CA THR A 111 -7.73 -14.25 -5.69
C THR A 111 -6.33 -14.75 -6.05
N ASN A 112 -5.54 -13.95 -6.76
CA ASN A 112 -4.21 -14.35 -7.20
C ASN A 112 -3.12 -13.72 -6.32
N ARG A 113 -2.62 -14.48 -5.33
CA ARG A 113 -1.54 -14.06 -4.43
C ARG A 113 -0.27 -13.60 -5.16
N THR A 114 0.03 -14.21 -6.32
CA THR A 114 1.20 -13.84 -7.13
C THR A 114 1.01 -12.47 -7.76
N PHE A 115 -0.19 -12.17 -8.25
CA PHE A 115 -0.52 -10.87 -8.81
C PHE A 115 -0.50 -9.77 -7.73
N LEU A 116 -1.07 -10.05 -6.55
CA LEU A 116 -1.01 -9.15 -5.40
C LEU A 116 0.45 -8.84 -5.01
N GLY A 117 1.28 -9.88 -4.85
CA GLY A 117 2.69 -9.74 -4.53
C GLY A 117 3.45 -8.93 -5.58
N PHE A 118 3.21 -9.20 -6.88
CA PHE A 118 3.81 -8.44 -7.98
C PHE A 118 3.42 -6.96 -7.94
N MET A 119 2.14 -6.64 -7.73
CA MET A 119 1.66 -5.26 -7.68
C MET A 119 2.23 -4.51 -6.46
N CYS A 120 2.31 -5.14 -5.29
CA CYS A 120 2.97 -4.57 -4.11
C CYS A 120 4.46 -4.37 -4.36
N ALA A 121 5.18 -5.40 -4.78
CA ALA A 121 6.62 -5.34 -5.03
C ALA A 121 6.98 -4.31 -6.10
N GLY A 122 6.20 -4.20 -7.18
CA GLY A 122 6.44 -3.22 -8.24
C GLY A 122 6.19 -1.77 -7.78
N ASN A 123 5.19 -1.54 -6.94
CA ASN A 123 4.96 -0.23 -6.33
C ASN A 123 6.09 0.16 -5.36
N GLU A 124 6.50 -0.77 -4.50
CA GLU A 124 7.63 -0.57 -3.59
C GLU A 124 8.93 -0.32 -4.36
N ALA A 125 9.18 -1.09 -5.42
CA ALA A 125 10.31 -0.89 -6.30
C ALA A 125 10.29 0.49 -6.96
N PHE A 126 9.14 1.00 -7.39
CA PHE A 126 9.04 2.34 -7.98
C PHE A 126 9.54 3.43 -7.02
N TYR A 127 9.03 3.47 -5.79
CA TYR A 127 9.44 4.46 -4.80
C TYR A 127 10.92 4.30 -4.40
N GLN A 128 11.40 3.06 -4.30
CA GLN A 128 12.80 2.80 -3.98
C GLN A 128 13.76 3.17 -5.11
N ILE A 129 13.39 2.94 -6.37
CA ILE A 129 14.19 3.40 -7.50
C ILE A 129 14.25 4.92 -7.54
N LEU A 130 13.13 5.62 -7.27
CA LEU A 130 13.12 7.09 -7.18
C LEU A 130 14.02 7.60 -6.06
N TYR A 131 14.03 6.91 -4.92
CA TYR A 131 14.89 7.24 -3.78
C TYR A 131 16.36 7.07 -4.15
N LEU A 132 16.74 5.91 -4.69
CA LEU A 132 18.11 5.64 -5.13
C LEU A 132 18.57 6.65 -6.21
N ARG A 133 17.68 6.99 -7.16
CA ARG A 133 17.95 7.96 -8.21
C ARG A 133 18.27 9.36 -7.68
N ALA A 134 17.72 9.76 -6.53
CA ALA A 134 18.01 11.05 -5.93
C ALA A 134 19.47 11.18 -5.46
N PHE A 135 20.14 10.06 -5.16
CA PHE A 135 21.54 10.05 -4.70
C PHE A 135 22.51 9.56 -5.77
N TYR A 136 22.14 8.51 -6.50
CA TYR A 136 22.97 7.91 -7.55
C TYR A 136 22.10 7.57 -8.77
N PRO A 137 22.01 8.46 -9.77
CA PRO A 137 21.15 8.23 -10.93
C PRO A 137 21.64 7.09 -11.84
N GLY A 138 22.91 6.71 -11.73
CA GLY A 138 23.55 5.68 -12.55
C GLY A 138 24.10 6.19 -13.89
N PRO A 139 24.73 5.30 -14.68
CA PRO A 139 25.34 5.68 -15.96
C PRO A 139 24.28 6.24 -16.93
N SER A 140 24.69 7.25 -17.70
CA SER A 140 23.87 7.81 -18.77
C SER A 140 23.88 6.87 -19.97
N ILE A 141 22.72 6.35 -20.34
CA ILE A 141 22.51 5.47 -21.49
C ILE A 141 21.45 6.15 -22.36
N PHE A 142 21.74 6.37 -23.65
CA PHE A 142 20.81 7.02 -24.60
C PHE A 142 20.17 8.34 -24.11
N GLY A 143 20.96 9.21 -23.47
CA GLY A 143 20.50 10.55 -23.08
C GLY A 143 19.68 10.63 -21.78
N ALA A 144 19.43 9.49 -21.10
CA ALA A 144 18.87 9.48 -19.75
C ALA A 144 19.65 8.55 -18.82
N HIS A 145 19.47 8.73 -17.51
CA HIS A 145 20.12 7.90 -16.51
C HIS A 145 19.43 6.54 -16.38
N LEU A 146 20.21 5.46 -16.20
CA LEU A 146 19.71 4.08 -16.10
C LEU A 146 18.51 3.94 -15.14
N LEU A 147 18.59 4.50 -13.93
CA LEU A 147 17.50 4.39 -12.95
C LEU A 147 16.21 5.11 -13.39
N SER A 148 16.29 6.09 -14.29
CA SER A 148 15.10 6.75 -14.83
C SER A 148 14.31 5.79 -15.73
N TYR A 149 14.97 4.90 -16.46
CA TYR A 149 14.30 3.87 -17.25
C TYR A 149 13.62 2.83 -16.35
N PHE A 150 14.27 2.40 -15.28
CA PHE A 150 13.64 1.47 -14.33
C PHE A 150 12.47 2.12 -13.58
N ALA A 151 12.59 3.39 -13.19
CA ALA A 151 11.47 4.14 -12.61
C ALA A 151 10.30 4.24 -13.61
N ALA A 152 10.59 4.53 -14.88
CA ALA A 152 9.57 4.59 -15.93
C ALA A 152 8.91 3.22 -16.19
N LEU A 153 9.64 2.12 -16.07
CA LEU A 153 9.10 0.77 -16.20
C LEU A 153 8.23 0.36 -15.01
N ALA A 154 8.60 0.78 -13.79
CA ALA A 154 7.85 0.50 -12.57
C ALA A 154 6.64 1.43 -12.38
N PHE A 155 6.66 2.62 -12.98
CA PHE A 155 5.60 3.63 -12.84
C PHE A 155 4.20 3.13 -13.23
N PRO A 156 3.99 2.43 -14.36
CA PRO A 156 2.69 1.84 -14.69
C PRO A 156 2.15 0.92 -13.61
N ILE A 157 3.01 0.15 -12.95
CA ILE A 157 2.61 -0.75 -11.85
C ILE A 157 2.14 0.06 -10.64
N ALA A 158 2.92 1.08 -10.24
CA ALA A 158 2.55 1.97 -9.16
C ALA A 158 1.22 2.71 -9.46
N LEU A 159 1.05 3.21 -10.69
CA LEU A 159 -0.18 3.88 -11.11
C LEU A 159 -1.39 2.93 -11.06
N VAL A 160 -1.27 1.72 -11.62
CA VAL A 160 -2.34 0.72 -11.58
C VAL A 160 -2.66 0.34 -10.13
N LYS A 161 -1.65 0.20 -9.26
CA LYS A 161 -1.88 -0.07 -7.83
C LYS A 161 -2.68 1.07 -7.18
N SER A 162 -2.30 2.33 -7.38
CA SER A 162 -3.02 3.47 -6.81
C SER A 162 -4.46 3.58 -7.34
N LEU A 163 -4.70 3.24 -8.61
CA LEU A 163 -6.05 3.14 -9.17
C LEU A 163 -6.86 2.01 -8.53
N ILE A 164 -6.26 0.84 -8.31
CA ILE A 164 -6.90 -0.26 -7.59
C ILE A 164 -7.25 0.18 -6.16
N SER A 165 -6.34 0.87 -5.45
CA SER A 165 -6.62 1.42 -4.12
C SER A 165 -7.82 2.38 -4.11
N LEU A 166 -8.03 3.19 -5.16
CA LEU A 166 -9.24 4.00 -5.29
C LEU A 166 -10.52 3.16 -5.44
N VAL A 167 -10.50 2.13 -6.30
CA VAL A 167 -11.63 1.20 -6.44
C VAL A 167 -11.92 0.51 -5.12
N HIS A 168 -10.85 0.16 -4.40
CA HIS A 168 -10.89 -0.48 -3.11
C HIS A 168 -11.54 0.40 -2.04
N LEU A 169 -11.18 1.68 -2.02
CA LEU A 169 -11.77 2.70 -1.17
C LEU A 169 -13.29 2.84 -1.39
N VAL A 170 -13.72 2.95 -2.65
CA VAL A 170 -15.14 3.07 -3.00
C VAL A 170 -15.90 1.82 -2.61
N THR A 171 -15.37 0.64 -2.92
CA THR A 171 -16.02 -0.65 -2.62
C THR A 171 -16.17 -0.84 -1.11
N ALA A 172 -15.12 -0.55 -0.33
CA ALA A 172 -15.17 -0.63 1.13
C ALA A 172 -16.21 0.33 1.73
N SER A 173 -16.27 1.56 1.21
CA SER A 173 -17.25 2.57 1.64
C SER A 173 -18.69 2.10 1.40
N GLN A 174 -18.97 1.52 0.22
CA GLN A 174 -20.27 0.97 -0.11
C GLN A 174 -20.67 -0.19 0.82
N THR A 175 -19.72 -1.06 1.16
CA THR A 175 -19.94 -2.17 2.10
C THR A 175 -20.34 -1.67 3.49
N ILE A 176 -19.64 -0.65 4.01
CA ILE A 176 -19.94 -0.07 5.34
C ILE A 176 -21.31 0.60 5.33
N VAL A 177 -21.61 1.44 4.32
CA VAL A 177 -22.92 2.11 4.21
C VAL A 177 -24.07 1.10 4.14
N LYS A 178 -23.88 0.00 3.41
CA LYS A 178 -24.88 -1.07 3.33
C LYS A 178 -25.11 -1.72 4.70
N TYR A 179 -24.03 -2.06 5.40
CA TYR A 179 -24.10 -2.63 6.74
C TYR A 179 -24.86 -1.71 7.72
N ASP A 180 -24.52 -0.42 7.73
CA ASP A 180 -25.18 0.57 8.60
C ASP A 180 -26.66 0.73 8.24
N THR A 181 -26.99 0.75 6.95
CA THR A 181 -28.38 0.85 6.49
C THR A 181 -29.20 -0.34 6.97
N ASP A 182 -28.68 -1.56 6.82
CA ASP A 182 -29.35 -2.79 7.26
C ASP A 182 -29.55 -2.79 8.79
N ALA A 183 -28.56 -2.33 9.55
CA ALA A 183 -28.64 -2.21 11.00
C ALA A 183 -29.68 -1.18 11.46
N ILE A 184 -29.78 -0.03 10.77
CA ILE A 184 -30.78 1.02 11.05
C ILE A 184 -32.19 0.50 10.76
N LEU A 185 -32.40 -0.18 9.62
CA LEU A 185 -33.70 -0.75 9.25
C LEU A 185 -34.14 -1.84 10.24
N ALA A 186 -33.23 -2.70 10.67
CA ALA A 186 -33.52 -3.72 11.68
C ALA A 186 -33.98 -3.11 13.01
N LYS A 187 -33.32 -2.05 13.47
CA LYS A 187 -33.73 -1.30 14.67
C LYS A 187 -35.13 -0.69 14.52
N ARG A 188 -35.41 -0.04 13.38
CA ARG A 188 -36.74 0.54 13.11
C ARG A 188 -37.86 -0.50 13.12
N HIS A 189 -37.61 -1.68 12.54
CA HIS A 189 -38.59 -2.77 12.53
C HIS A 189 -38.84 -3.36 13.94
N GLN A 190 -37.84 -3.31 14.83
CA GLN A 190 -38.00 -3.72 16.22
C GLN A 190 -38.83 -2.69 17.01
N THR A 191 -38.56 -1.39 16.83
CA THR A 191 -39.35 -0.33 17.47
C THR A 191 -40.82 -0.40 17.05
N ALA A 192 -41.10 -0.54 15.76
CA ALA A 192 -42.47 -0.62 15.24
C ALA A 192 -43.25 -1.88 15.66
N LYS A 193 -42.60 -2.91 16.21
CA LYS A 193 -43.26 -4.11 16.77
C LYS A 193 -43.56 -3.98 18.26
N ASN A 194 -42.93 -3.03 18.95
CA ASN A 194 -43.05 -2.83 20.39
C ASN A 194 -44.05 -1.71 20.76
N ASP A 195 -44.48 -0.93 19.75
CA ASP A 195 -45.58 0.04 19.83
C ASP A 195 -46.90 -0.61 19.38
#